data_AF-A0A954QFM0-F1
#
_entry.id   AF-A0A954QFM0-F1
#
_cell.length_a   1.000
_cell.length_b   1.000
_cell.length_c   1.000
_cell.angle_alpha   90.00
_cell.angle_beta   90.00
_cell.angle_gamma   90.00
#
_symmetry.space_group_name_H-M   'P 1'
#
loop_
_entity.id
_entity.type
_entity.pdbx_description
1 polymer ?
#
loop_
_entity_poly.entity_id
_entity_poly.type
_entity_poly.pdbx_seq_one_letter_code
_entity_poly.pdbx_strand_id
1 'polypeptide(L)'
;MRLYQLGFHQTMLIAIGAAALMAVGCSEVDYGDVQAARENVREEERETNETRQEVAENIAEEEAETNEARHETMKPVVPEEVKEEQQETAEARKDGAAAINEEERETQEAREELKETERKLAAQQARDAYVKQVEATLEKADQRIEQLEDQAADQKDPAKAETEKQISELKTRRDRVEDQLGELRGADTLKWESHRDEVQRALGDLKGELDESK
;
A
#
# COMPACT_ATOMS: atom_id res chain seq x y z
N MET A 1 -54.45 -12.10 13.15
CA MET A 1 -53.54 -11.05 13.65
C MET A 1 -52.43 -11.71 14.46
N ARG A 2 -51.46 -12.33 13.78
CA ARG A 2 -50.20 -12.72 14.40
C ARG A 2 -49.26 -11.54 14.17
N LEU A 3 -48.92 -10.84 15.25
CA LEU A 3 -47.87 -9.84 15.25
C LEU A 3 -46.56 -10.61 15.10
N TYR A 4 -46.12 -10.82 13.86
CA TYR A 4 -44.75 -11.23 13.60
C TYR A 4 -43.88 -10.04 14.01
N GLN A 5 -43.30 -10.14 15.20
CA GLN A 5 -42.11 -9.37 15.53
C GLN A 5 -41.06 -9.82 14.51
N LEU A 6 -40.97 -9.09 13.39
CA LEU A 6 -39.75 -8.96 12.62
C LEU A 6 -38.71 -8.43 13.60
N GLY A 7 -38.09 -9.37 14.31
CA GLY A 7 -36.89 -9.13 15.08
C GLY A 7 -35.85 -8.79 14.05
N PHE A 8 -35.79 -7.51 13.69
CA PHE A 8 -34.60 -6.83 13.19
C PHE A 8 -33.49 -7.30 14.11
N HIS A 9 -32.84 -8.41 13.76
CA HIS A 9 -31.56 -8.77 14.32
C HIS A 9 -30.71 -7.59 13.93
N GLN A 10 -30.45 -6.77 14.94
CA GLN A 10 -29.51 -5.69 14.91
C GLN A 10 -28.20 -6.36 14.54
N THR A 11 -27.97 -6.51 13.23
CA THR A 11 -26.74 -6.95 12.61
C THR A 11 -25.73 -6.02 13.21
N MET A 12 -25.01 -6.59 14.17
CA MET A 12 -24.03 -5.91 14.96
C MET A 12 -22.93 -5.67 13.94
N LEU A 13 -23.02 -4.53 13.24
CA LEU A 13 -21.94 -3.85 12.53
C LEU A 13 -20.87 -3.60 13.59
N ILE A 14 -20.17 -4.66 13.96
CA ILE A 14 -18.90 -4.61 14.61
C ILE A 14 -17.97 -4.21 13.48
N ALA A 15 -18.04 -2.92 13.12
CA ALA A 15 -16.93 -2.24 12.52
C ALA A 15 -15.83 -2.32 13.59
N ILE A 16 -15.08 -3.42 13.61
CA ILE A 16 -13.71 -3.42 14.10
C ILE A 16 -13.03 -2.50 13.11
N GLY A 17 -13.12 -1.21 13.41
CA GLY A 17 -12.24 -0.23 12.85
C GLY A 17 -10.86 -0.69 13.22
N ALA A 18 -10.22 -1.41 12.30
CA ALA A 18 -8.79 -1.45 12.18
C ALA A 18 -8.38 0.00 11.96
N ALA A 19 -8.32 0.74 13.07
CA ALA A 19 -7.67 2.02 13.16
C ALA A 19 -6.19 1.71 12.92
N ALA A 20 -5.83 1.56 11.65
CA ALA A 20 -4.49 1.76 11.18
C ALA A 20 -4.12 3.16 11.68
N LEU A 21 -3.39 3.17 12.79
CA LEU A 21 -2.79 4.36 13.38
C LEU A 21 -1.84 4.92 12.32
N MET A 22 -2.40 5.72 11.41
CA MET A 22 -1.68 6.58 10.49
C MET A 22 -1.06 7.70 11.33
N ALA A 23 -0.02 7.33 12.08
CA ALA A 23 0.89 8.27 12.69
C ALA A 23 1.49 9.08 11.54
N VAL A 24 1.01 10.31 11.39
CA VAL A 24 1.44 11.28 10.38
C VAL A 24 2.90 11.64 10.66
N GLY A 25 3.82 10.84 10.12
CA GLY A 25 5.25 11.07 10.19
C GLY A 25 5.97 9.90 9.57
N CYS A 26 6.33 10.03 8.28
CA CYS A 26 7.19 9.13 7.49
C CYS A 26 7.26 7.69 8.03
N SER A 27 6.11 7.02 8.23
CA SER A 27 6.10 5.67 8.77
C SER A 27 6.57 4.75 7.65
N GLU A 28 7.80 4.26 7.81
CA GLU A 28 8.34 3.21 6.95
C GLU A 28 7.36 2.04 6.92
N VAL A 29 7.13 1.51 5.72
CA VAL A 29 6.27 0.34 5.55
C VAL A 29 7.16 -0.89 5.63
N ASP A 30 6.75 -1.87 6.42
CA ASP A 30 7.48 -3.13 6.57
C ASP A 30 6.70 -4.34 6.03
N TYR A 31 7.30 -5.52 6.16
CA TYR A 31 6.67 -6.77 5.72
C TYR A 31 5.44 -7.14 6.57
N GLY A 32 5.42 -6.74 7.84
CA GLY A 32 4.29 -6.94 8.75
C GLY A 32 3.06 -6.18 8.27
N ASP A 33 3.22 -4.92 7.86
CA ASP A 33 2.12 -4.11 7.29
C ASP A 33 1.48 -4.79 6.06
N VAL A 34 2.31 -5.33 5.16
CA VAL A 34 1.81 -6.07 3.98
C VAL A 34 1.08 -7.35 4.39
N GLN A 35 1.57 -8.08 5.41
CA GLN A 35 0.88 -9.28 5.88
C GLN A 35 -0.46 -8.94 6.54
N ALA A 36 -0.52 -7.88 7.33
CA ALA A 36 -1.75 -7.40 7.94
C ALA A 36 -2.78 -7.00 6.87
N ALA A 37 -2.37 -6.23 5.84
CA ALA A 37 -3.25 -5.87 4.74
C ALA A 37 -3.73 -7.10 3.92
N ARG A 38 -2.89 -8.13 3.77
CA ARG A 38 -3.29 -9.40 3.12
C ARG A 38 -4.27 -10.20 3.97
N GLU A 39 -4.11 -10.17 5.29
CA GLU A 39 -5.05 -10.80 6.21
C GLU A 39 -6.41 -10.10 6.14
N ASN A 40 -6.42 -8.76 6.13
CA ASN A 40 -7.63 -7.96 5.96
C ASN A 40 -8.38 -8.35 4.68
N VAL A 41 -7.70 -8.40 3.52
CA VAL A 41 -8.33 -8.83 2.26
C VAL A 41 -8.97 -10.22 2.36
N ARG A 42 -8.35 -11.16 3.08
CA ARG A 42 -8.92 -12.51 3.25
C ARG A 42 -10.14 -12.53 4.16
N GLU A 43 -10.15 -11.66 5.18
CA GLU A 43 -11.29 -11.50 6.09
C GLU A 43 -12.49 -10.93 5.33
N GLU A 44 -12.32 -9.84 4.60
CA GLU A 44 -13.35 -9.22 3.76
C GLU A 44 -13.89 -10.18 2.68
N GLU A 45 -13.01 -10.95 2.02
CA GLU A 45 -13.43 -11.97 1.06
C GLU A 45 -14.26 -13.08 1.71
N ARG A 46 -13.98 -13.43 2.97
CA ARG A 46 -14.76 -14.42 3.72
C ARG A 46 -16.13 -13.84 4.07
N GLU A 47 -16.20 -12.62 4.60
CA GLU A 47 -17.45 -11.93 4.96
C GLU A 47 -18.36 -11.75 3.75
N THR A 48 -17.82 -11.32 2.61
CA THR A 48 -18.56 -11.27 1.34
C THR A 48 -19.15 -12.63 0.95
N ASN A 49 -18.41 -13.72 1.15
CA ASN A 49 -18.89 -15.07 0.83
C ASN A 49 -19.94 -15.57 1.84
N GLU A 50 -19.82 -15.20 3.11
CA GLU A 50 -20.82 -15.49 4.15
C GLU A 50 -22.12 -14.74 3.86
N THR A 51 -22.07 -13.44 3.58
CA THR A 51 -23.23 -12.63 3.18
C THR A 51 -23.92 -13.18 1.93
N ARG A 52 -23.16 -13.65 0.93
CA ARG A 52 -23.75 -14.31 -0.25
C ARG A 52 -24.49 -15.60 0.09
N GLN A 53 -23.99 -16.38 1.07
CA GLN A 53 -24.66 -17.60 1.52
C GLN A 53 -25.93 -17.25 2.30
N GLU A 54 -25.86 -16.32 3.25
CA GLU A 54 -27.02 -15.88 4.04
C GLU A 54 -28.12 -15.31 3.14
N VAL A 55 -27.78 -14.47 2.17
CA VAL A 55 -28.74 -13.93 1.19
C VAL A 55 -29.38 -15.05 0.36
N ALA A 56 -28.60 -16.04 -0.06
CA ALA A 56 -29.14 -17.16 -0.83
C ALA A 56 -30.09 -18.03 0.01
N GLU A 57 -29.78 -18.25 1.29
CA GLU A 57 -30.63 -18.98 2.24
C GLU A 57 -31.95 -18.22 2.48
N ASN A 58 -31.89 -16.91 2.75
CA ASN A 58 -33.07 -16.08 2.94
C ASN A 58 -33.98 -16.07 1.71
N ILE A 59 -33.43 -15.90 0.51
CA ILE A 59 -34.23 -15.95 -0.73
C ILE A 59 -34.88 -17.32 -0.92
N ALA A 60 -34.17 -18.41 -0.59
CA ALA A 60 -34.70 -19.77 -0.72
C ALA A 60 -35.83 -20.05 0.28
N GLU A 61 -35.75 -19.51 1.49
CA GLU A 61 -36.80 -19.59 2.51
C GLU A 61 -38.07 -18.84 2.02
N GLU A 62 -37.93 -17.59 1.61
CA GLU A 62 -39.03 -16.74 1.07
C GLU A 62 -39.70 -17.36 -0.17
N GLU A 63 -38.90 -17.97 -1.07
CA GLU A 63 -39.42 -18.68 -2.23
C GLU A 63 -40.20 -19.94 -1.83
N ALA A 64 -39.78 -20.65 -0.76
CA ALA A 64 -40.48 -21.82 -0.25
C ALA A 64 -41.84 -21.43 0.33
N GLU A 65 -41.90 -20.36 1.13
CA GLU A 65 -43.15 -19.82 1.69
C GLU A 65 -44.12 -19.38 0.59
N THR A 66 -43.63 -18.63 -0.41
CA THR A 66 -44.41 -18.24 -1.60
C THR A 66 -44.97 -19.46 -2.35
N ASN A 67 -44.19 -20.53 -2.48
CA ASN A 67 -44.63 -21.75 -3.15
C ASN A 67 -45.67 -22.51 -2.34
N GLU A 68 -45.52 -22.58 -1.01
CA GLU A 68 -46.52 -23.17 -0.11
C GLU A 68 -47.86 -22.43 -0.22
N ALA A 69 -47.86 -21.09 -0.14
CA ALA A 69 -49.06 -20.27 -0.30
C ALA A 69 -49.76 -20.49 -1.66
N ARG A 70 -48.99 -20.67 -2.74
CA ARG A 70 -49.54 -21.03 -4.06
C ARG A 70 -50.18 -22.43 -4.07
N HIS A 71 -49.56 -23.39 -3.39
CA HIS A 71 -50.07 -24.76 -3.32
C HIS A 71 -51.37 -24.86 -2.52
N GLU A 72 -51.50 -24.13 -1.41
CA GLU A 72 -52.72 -24.13 -0.60
C GLU A 72 -53.93 -23.54 -1.33
N THR A 73 -53.68 -22.59 -2.24
CA THR A 73 -54.76 -21.74 -2.73
C THR A 73 -55.47 -22.26 -3.97
N MET A 74 -54.92 -23.21 -4.75
CA MET A 74 -55.45 -24.00 -5.90
C MET A 74 -56.61 -23.42 -6.76
N LYS A 75 -56.87 -22.11 -6.71
CA LYS A 75 -57.98 -21.42 -7.34
C LYS A 75 -57.45 -20.60 -8.51
N PRO A 76 -58.23 -20.42 -9.60
CA PRO A 76 -57.79 -19.72 -10.81
C PRO A 76 -57.53 -18.22 -10.62
N VAL A 77 -57.82 -17.65 -9.45
CA VAL A 77 -57.53 -16.26 -9.11
C VAL A 77 -56.41 -16.27 -8.08
N VAL A 78 -55.28 -15.62 -8.41
CA VAL A 78 -54.16 -15.41 -7.48
C VAL A 78 -54.70 -14.65 -6.26
N PRO A 79 -54.75 -15.27 -5.07
CA PRO A 79 -55.19 -14.60 -3.85
C PRO A 79 -54.23 -13.46 -3.51
N GLU A 80 -54.72 -12.47 -2.77
CA GLU A 80 -53.90 -11.34 -2.34
C GLU A 80 -52.68 -11.78 -1.54
N GLU A 81 -52.83 -12.82 -0.71
CA GLU A 81 -51.75 -13.47 0.06
C GLU A 81 -50.56 -13.85 -0.85
N VAL A 82 -50.80 -14.51 -1.99
CA VAL A 82 -49.74 -14.92 -2.93
C VAL A 82 -49.03 -13.72 -3.60
N LYS A 83 -49.64 -12.53 -3.62
CA LYS A 83 -48.99 -11.31 -4.12
C LYS A 83 -48.13 -10.66 -3.04
N GLU A 84 -48.57 -10.68 -1.78
CA GLU A 84 -47.81 -10.18 -0.63
C GLU A 84 -46.51 -10.99 -0.50
N GLU A 85 -46.59 -12.32 -0.50
CA GLU A 85 -45.42 -13.23 -0.47
C GLU A 85 -44.43 -12.99 -1.64
N GLN A 86 -44.96 -12.74 -2.85
CA GLN A 86 -44.12 -12.39 -4.00
C GLN A 86 -43.41 -11.05 -3.84
N GLN A 87 -44.05 -10.09 -3.17
CA GLN A 87 -43.46 -8.80 -2.89
C GLN A 87 -42.35 -8.95 -1.84
N GLU A 88 -42.56 -9.76 -0.80
CA GLU A 88 -41.57 -10.07 0.23
C GLU A 88 -40.33 -10.77 -0.37
N THR A 89 -40.52 -11.79 -1.21
CA THR A 89 -39.41 -12.41 -1.96
C THR A 89 -38.66 -11.40 -2.84
N ALA A 90 -39.38 -10.46 -3.47
CA ALA A 90 -38.74 -9.43 -4.32
C ALA A 90 -37.95 -8.42 -3.48
N GLU A 91 -38.44 -8.07 -2.28
CA GLU A 91 -37.76 -7.21 -1.32
C GLU A 91 -36.51 -7.90 -0.75
N ALA A 92 -36.62 -9.16 -0.31
CA ALA A 92 -35.49 -9.97 0.15
C ALA A 92 -34.37 -10.07 -0.90
N ARG A 93 -34.71 -10.27 -2.17
CA ARG A 93 -33.74 -10.26 -3.28
C ARG A 93 -33.06 -8.91 -3.46
N LYS A 94 -33.81 -7.82 -3.34
CA LYS A 94 -33.29 -6.46 -3.50
C LYS A 94 -32.36 -6.09 -2.35
N ASP A 95 -32.76 -6.38 -1.12
CA ASP A 95 -31.99 -6.09 0.08
C ASP A 95 -30.74 -6.97 0.15
N GLY A 96 -30.87 -8.25 -0.18
CA GLY A 96 -29.72 -9.15 -0.30
C GLY A 96 -28.74 -8.73 -1.39
N ALA A 97 -29.22 -8.25 -2.54
CA ALA A 97 -28.34 -7.67 -3.56
C ALA A 97 -27.65 -6.40 -3.06
N ALA A 98 -28.33 -5.56 -2.26
CA ALA A 98 -27.71 -4.38 -1.67
C ALA A 98 -26.62 -4.76 -0.66
N ALA A 99 -26.85 -5.75 0.20
CA ALA A 99 -25.86 -6.26 1.15
C ALA A 99 -24.62 -6.82 0.43
N ILE A 100 -24.80 -7.67 -0.58
CA ILE A 100 -23.68 -8.21 -1.37
C ILE A 100 -22.87 -7.09 -2.04
N ASN A 101 -23.53 -6.08 -2.61
CA ASN A 101 -22.83 -4.97 -3.24
C ASN A 101 -22.00 -4.14 -2.24
N GLU A 102 -22.47 -4.03 -0.99
CA GLU A 102 -21.74 -3.31 0.05
C GLU A 102 -20.48 -4.08 0.48
N GLU A 103 -20.60 -5.38 0.76
CA GLU A 103 -19.46 -6.25 1.08
C GLU A 103 -18.42 -6.31 -0.05
N GLU A 104 -18.88 -6.33 -1.31
CA GLU A 104 -18.00 -6.27 -2.48
C GLU A 104 -17.22 -4.94 -2.54
N ARG A 105 -17.81 -3.83 -2.10
CA ARG A 105 -17.16 -2.52 -2.01
C ARG A 105 -16.07 -2.54 -0.95
N GLU A 106 -16.34 -3.08 0.23
CA GLU A 106 -15.39 -3.18 1.34
C GLU A 106 -14.20 -4.09 0.99
N THR A 107 -14.47 -5.25 0.38
CA THR A 107 -13.42 -6.12 -0.20
C THR A 107 -12.56 -5.37 -1.22
N GLN A 108 -13.17 -4.56 -2.08
CA GLN A 108 -12.42 -3.79 -3.08
C GLN A 108 -11.55 -2.70 -2.45
N GLU A 109 -12.04 -2.05 -1.39
CA GLU A 109 -11.27 -1.05 -0.62
C GLU A 109 -10.06 -1.69 0.07
N ALA A 110 -10.23 -2.83 0.74
CA ALA A 110 -9.13 -3.57 1.36
C ALA A 110 -8.07 -4.01 0.34
N ARG A 111 -8.49 -4.40 -0.88
CA ARG A 111 -7.56 -4.77 -1.97
C ARG A 111 -6.74 -3.58 -2.47
N GLU A 112 -7.34 -2.40 -2.59
CA GLU A 112 -6.60 -1.20 -2.98
C GLU A 112 -5.64 -0.75 -1.86
N GLU A 113 -6.00 -0.89 -0.59
CA GLU A 113 -5.10 -0.62 0.54
C GLU A 113 -3.90 -1.56 0.56
N LEU A 114 -4.12 -2.87 0.34
CA LEU A 114 -3.04 -3.84 0.18
C LEU A 114 -2.08 -3.42 -0.93
N LYS A 115 -2.61 -3.09 -2.11
CA LYS A 115 -1.82 -2.67 -3.26
C LYS A 115 -1.04 -1.38 -3.01
N GLU A 116 -1.62 -0.42 -2.29
CA GLU A 116 -0.91 0.79 -1.87
C GLU A 116 0.25 0.47 -0.93
N THR A 117 0.01 -0.40 0.05
CA THR A 117 1.02 -0.84 1.03
C THR A 117 2.18 -1.58 0.35
N GLU A 118 1.86 -2.51 -0.56
CA GLU A 118 2.86 -3.21 -1.38
C GLU A 118 3.67 -2.23 -2.24
N ARG A 119 3.01 -1.22 -2.85
CA ARG A 119 3.71 -0.19 -3.63
C ARG A 119 4.67 0.63 -2.77
N LYS A 120 4.25 1.04 -1.56
CA LYS A 120 5.10 1.77 -0.63
C LYS A 120 6.32 0.95 -0.20
N LEU A 121 6.12 -0.32 0.16
CA LEU A 121 7.21 -1.22 0.53
C LEU A 121 8.22 -1.38 -0.63
N ALA A 122 7.72 -1.63 -1.85
CA ALA A 122 8.58 -1.77 -3.02
C ALA A 122 9.38 -0.48 -3.31
N ALA A 123 8.74 0.68 -3.22
CA ALA A 123 9.39 1.97 -3.41
C ALA A 123 10.46 2.24 -2.34
N GLN A 124 10.19 1.90 -1.08
CA GLN A 124 11.16 1.99 0.02
C GLN A 124 12.38 1.11 -0.24
N GLN A 125 12.17 -0.15 -0.61
CA GLN A 125 13.27 -1.08 -0.92
C GLN A 125 14.13 -0.59 -2.08
N ALA A 126 13.50 -0.05 -3.13
CA ALA A 126 14.22 0.51 -4.27
C ALA A 126 15.06 1.74 -3.87
N ARG A 127 14.48 2.64 -3.07
CA ARG A 127 15.19 3.80 -2.51
C ARG A 127 16.39 3.35 -1.68
N ASP A 128 16.21 2.43 -0.75
CA ASP A 128 17.26 2.00 0.17
C ASP A 128 18.39 1.26 -0.56
N ALA A 129 18.06 0.45 -1.58
CA ALA A 129 19.05 -0.17 -2.45
C ALA A 129 19.86 0.88 -3.23
N TYR A 130 19.20 1.91 -3.76
CA TYR A 130 19.88 3.02 -4.43
C TYR A 130 20.79 3.80 -3.48
N VAL A 131 20.30 4.11 -2.27
CA VAL A 131 21.08 4.78 -1.23
C VAL A 131 22.38 4.01 -0.93
N LYS A 132 22.28 2.68 -0.72
CA LYS A 132 23.46 1.82 -0.49
C LYS A 132 24.46 1.86 -1.64
N GLN A 133 23.97 1.92 -2.89
CA GLN A 133 24.84 2.04 -4.07
C GLN A 133 25.61 3.37 -4.09
N VAL A 134 24.94 4.47 -3.71
CA VAL A 134 25.56 5.80 -3.63
C VAL A 134 26.59 5.84 -2.49
N GLU A 135 26.25 5.31 -1.31
CA GLU A 135 27.16 5.22 -0.16
C GLU A 135 28.45 4.46 -0.50
N ALA A 136 28.36 3.34 -1.23
CA ALA A 136 29.53 2.59 -1.68
C ALA A 136 30.42 3.39 -2.65
N THR A 137 29.89 4.41 -3.33
CA THR A 137 30.69 5.32 -4.16
C THR A 137 31.33 6.42 -3.32
N LEU A 138 30.62 6.95 -2.33
CA LEU A 138 31.15 7.89 -1.35
C LEU A 138 32.33 7.28 -0.59
N GLU A 139 32.22 6.04 -0.13
CA GLU A 139 33.31 5.33 0.57
C GLU A 139 34.56 5.18 -0.31
N LYS A 140 34.40 4.92 -1.61
CA LYS A 140 35.54 4.90 -2.56
C LYS A 140 36.17 6.28 -2.74
N ALA A 141 35.36 7.34 -2.69
CA ALA A 141 35.87 8.70 -2.75
C ALA A 141 36.70 9.02 -1.50
N ASP A 142 36.21 8.66 -0.32
CA ASP A 142 36.90 8.83 0.95
C ASP A 142 38.25 8.10 0.93
N GLN A 143 38.28 6.83 0.49
CA GLN A 143 39.53 6.08 0.33
C GLN A 143 40.51 6.72 -0.67
N ARG A 144 40.02 7.32 -1.77
CA ARG A 144 40.90 8.00 -2.73
C ARG A 144 41.46 9.29 -2.15
N ILE A 145 40.63 10.05 -1.42
CA ILE A 145 41.05 11.26 -0.71
C ILE A 145 42.18 10.91 0.28
N GLU A 146 42.01 9.88 1.11
CA GLU A 146 43.06 9.42 2.05
C GLU A 146 44.36 9.06 1.33
N GLN A 147 44.29 8.32 0.22
CA GLN A 147 45.47 7.98 -0.58
C GLN A 147 46.19 9.21 -1.14
N LEU A 148 45.44 10.20 -1.62
CA LEU A 148 46.02 11.45 -2.14
C LEU A 148 46.62 12.29 -1.01
N GLU A 149 46.00 12.31 0.17
CA GLU A 149 46.54 12.99 1.36
C GLU A 149 47.88 12.38 1.77
N ASP A 150 47.98 11.04 1.81
CA ASP A 150 49.22 10.33 2.06
C ASP A 150 50.29 10.65 1.00
N GLN A 151 49.92 10.65 -0.28
CA GLN A 151 50.84 11.00 -1.38
C GLN A 151 51.33 12.45 -1.28
N ALA A 152 50.44 13.39 -0.96
CA ALA A 152 50.78 14.80 -0.82
C ALA A 152 51.77 15.06 0.33
N ALA A 153 51.74 14.23 1.38
CA ALA A 153 52.66 14.32 2.51
C ALA A 153 54.13 14.08 2.11
N ASP A 154 54.37 13.23 1.10
CA ASP A 154 55.70 12.88 0.60
C ASP A 154 56.19 13.76 -0.57
N GLN A 155 55.31 14.61 -1.12
CA GLN A 155 55.60 15.44 -2.29
C GLN A 155 56.24 16.79 -1.94
N LYS A 156 56.93 17.39 -2.93
CA LYS A 156 57.50 18.75 -2.86
C LYS A 156 56.57 19.77 -3.54
N ASP A 157 56.74 21.03 -3.19
CA ASP A 157 55.81 22.15 -3.42
C ASP A 157 54.98 22.15 -4.72
N PRO A 158 55.53 22.03 -5.94
CA PRO A 158 54.68 22.08 -7.14
C PRO A 158 53.81 20.83 -7.33
N ALA A 159 54.30 19.64 -6.99
CA ALA A 159 53.51 18.41 -7.07
C ALA A 159 52.47 18.35 -5.95
N LYS A 160 52.88 18.75 -4.74
CA LYS A 160 52.01 18.81 -3.57
C LYS A 160 50.79 19.71 -3.80
N ALA A 161 51.00 20.90 -4.37
CA ALA A 161 49.92 21.84 -4.65
C ALA A 161 48.87 21.27 -5.63
N GLU A 162 49.29 20.50 -6.65
CA GLU A 162 48.37 19.86 -7.58
C GLU A 162 47.55 18.76 -6.89
N THR A 163 48.21 17.91 -6.08
CA THR A 163 47.52 16.85 -5.31
C THR A 163 46.54 17.44 -4.30
N GLU A 164 46.91 18.52 -3.60
CA GLU A 164 46.02 19.25 -2.68
C GLU A 164 44.79 19.83 -3.40
N LYS A 165 44.96 20.28 -4.64
CA LYS A 165 43.84 20.74 -5.47
C LYS A 165 42.87 19.60 -5.79
N GLN A 166 43.38 18.45 -6.23
CA GLN A 166 42.56 17.25 -6.50
C GLN A 166 41.79 16.78 -5.24
N ILE A 167 42.45 16.79 -4.08
CA ILE A 167 41.79 16.47 -2.79
C ILE A 167 40.62 17.43 -2.52
N SER A 168 40.84 18.73 -2.72
CA SER A 168 39.80 19.75 -2.51
C SER A 168 38.63 19.60 -3.47
N GLU A 169 38.89 19.30 -4.75
CA GLU A 169 37.86 19.07 -5.77
C GLU A 169 37.05 17.81 -5.43
N LEU A 170 37.70 16.70 -5.09
CA LEU A 170 37.03 15.47 -4.64
C LEU A 170 36.16 15.68 -3.40
N LYS A 171 36.67 16.34 -2.35
CA LYS A 171 35.90 16.64 -1.13
C LYS A 171 34.65 17.44 -1.44
N THR A 172 34.78 18.49 -2.26
CA THR A 172 33.64 19.33 -2.67
C THR A 172 32.57 18.52 -3.41
N ARG A 173 32.96 17.59 -4.29
CA ARG A 173 32.01 16.74 -5.02
C ARG A 173 31.38 15.69 -4.12
N ARG A 174 32.15 15.08 -3.21
CA ARG A 174 31.67 14.12 -2.21
C ARG A 174 30.60 14.77 -1.32
N ASP A 175 30.88 15.93 -0.75
CA ASP A 175 29.96 16.65 0.14
C ASP A 175 28.65 16.99 -0.59
N ARG A 176 28.74 17.43 -1.85
CA ARG A 176 27.54 17.67 -2.67
C ARG A 176 26.70 16.40 -2.88
N VAL A 177 27.32 15.25 -3.11
CA VAL A 177 26.58 13.98 -3.22
C VAL A 177 25.93 13.62 -1.88
N GLU A 178 26.63 13.82 -0.76
CA GLU A 178 26.10 13.57 0.58
C GLU A 178 24.88 14.45 0.89
N ASP A 179 24.94 15.75 0.59
CA ASP A 179 23.82 16.68 0.77
C ASP A 179 22.58 16.22 -0.03
N GLN A 180 22.76 15.92 -1.32
CA GLN A 180 21.68 15.47 -2.19
C GLN A 180 21.12 14.10 -1.78
N LEU A 181 21.97 13.21 -1.26
CA LEU A 181 21.54 11.93 -0.70
C LEU A 181 20.72 12.13 0.58
N GLY A 182 21.08 13.11 1.41
CA GLY A 182 20.31 13.53 2.57
C GLY A 182 18.90 14.01 2.20
N GLU A 183 18.78 14.86 1.18
CA GLU A 183 17.50 15.31 0.65
C GLU A 183 16.66 14.13 0.12
N LEU A 184 17.27 13.20 -0.62
CA LEU A 184 16.60 12.00 -1.14
C LEU A 184 16.07 11.09 -0.02
N ARG A 185 16.82 10.92 1.08
CA ARG A 185 16.40 10.13 2.24
C ARG A 185 15.22 10.75 2.99
N GLY A 186 15.20 12.09 3.06
CA GLY A 186 14.10 12.84 3.69
C GLY A 186 12.84 12.95 2.83
N ALA A 187 12.92 12.62 1.55
CA ALA A 187 11.78 12.66 0.64
C ALA A 187 10.74 11.59 0.97
N ASP A 188 9.48 11.90 0.62
CA ASP A 188 8.38 10.93 0.69
C ASP A 188 8.71 9.66 -0.11
N THR A 189 8.40 8.50 0.46
CA THR A 189 8.73 7.18 -0.10
C THR A 189 8.17 6.96 -1.50
N LEU A 190 7.09 7.63 -1.91
CA LEU A 190 6.56 7.50 -3.27
C LEU A 190 7.09 8.58 -4.22
N LYS A 191 7.85 9.56 -3.72
CA LYS A 191 8.39 10.68 -4.47
C LYS A 191 9.92 10.71 -4.54
N TRP A 192 10.62 9.78 -3.88
CA TRP A 192 12.10 9.75 -3.88
C TRP A 192 12.71 9.73 -5.29
N GLU A 193 12.01 9.16 -6.28
CA GLU A 193 12.48 9.11 -7.67
C GLU A 193 12.69 10.51 -8.28
N SER A 194 11.93 11.54 -7.86
CA SER A 194 12.15 12.90 -8.37
C SER A 194 13.47 13.51 -7.90
N HIS A 195 14.01 13.05 -6.76
CA HIS A 195 15.32 13.47 -6.24
C HIS A 195 16.47 12.63 -6.79
N ARG A 196 16.17 11.47 -7.38
CA ARG A 196 17.17 10.54 -7.91
C ARG A 196 18.04 11.21 -8.98
N ASP A 197 17.44 11.99 -9.88
CA ASP A 197 18.16 12.66 -10.97
C ASP A 197 19.22 13.64 -10.46
N GLU A 198 18.94 14.34 -9.35
CA GLU A 198 19.87 15.30 -8.76
C GLU A 198 21.07 14.58 -8.13
N VAL A 199 20.80 13.50 -7.38
CA VAL A 199 21.85 12.61 -6.88
C VAL A 199 22.66 12.00 -8.04
N GLN A 200 22.01 11.57 -9.13
CA GLN A 200 22.70 10.99 -10.28
C GLN A 200 23.64 11.98 -10.96
N ARG A 201 23.23 13.25 -11.11
CA ARG A 201 24.11 14.29 -11.66
C ARG A 201 25.30 14.54 -10.76
N ALA A 202 25.07 14.73 -9.45
CA ALA A 202 26.16 14.94 -8.48
C ALA A 202 27.12 13.72 -8.45
N LEU A 203 26.58 12.52 -8.50
CA LEU A 203 27.34 11.28 -8.55
C LEU A 203 28.15 11.14 -9.85
N GLY A 204 27.61 11.62 -10.97
CA GLY A 204 28.31 11.69 -12.25
C GLY A 204 29.54 12.60 -12.17
N ASP A 205 29.38 13.79 -11.60
CA ASP A 205 30.49 14.72 -11.36
C ASP A 205 31.57 14.09 -10.46
N LEU A 206 31.17 13.47 -9.34
CA LEU A 206 32.10 12.80 -8.42
C LEU A 206 32.85 11.64 -9.10
N LYS A 207 32.18 10.84 -9.91
CA LYS A 207 32.81 9.73 -10.64
C LYS A 207 33.82 10.23 -11.68
N GLY A 208 33.53 11.34 -12.37
CA GLY A 208 34.47 11.99 -13.26
C GLY A 208 35.74 12.38 -12.53
N GLU A 209 35.60 13.06 -11.38
CA GLU A 209 36.73 13.47 -10.54
C GLU A 209 37.52 12.26 -10.00
N LEU A 210 36.84 11.19 -9.62
CA LEU A 210 37.50 9.94 -9.19
C LEU A 210 38.29 9.26 -10.30
N ASP A 211 37.86 9.38 -11.54
CA ASP A 211 38.57 8.79 -12.69
C ASP A 211 39.77 9.65 -13.10
N GLU A 212 39.64 10.98 -13.04
CA GLU A 212 40.73 11.93 -13.33
C GLU A 212 41.83 11.90 -12.26
N SER A 213 41.47 11.62 -11.02
CA SER A 213 42.39 11.61 -9.89
C SER A 213 43.15 10.30 -9.72
N LYS A 214 42.97 9.24 -10.53
CA LYS A 214 43.64 7.93 -10.42
C LYS A 214 45.12 7.93 -10.78
#